data_AF-A0A0F9RT65-F1
#
_entry.id   AF-A0A0F9RT65-F1
#
_cell.length_a   1.000
_cell.length_b   1.000
_cell.length_c   1.000
_cell.angle_alpha   90.00
_cell.angle_beta   90.00
_cell.angle_gamma   90.00
#
_symmetry.space_group_name_H-M   'P 1'
#
loop_
_entity.id
_entity.type
_entity.pdbx_description
1 polymer ?
#
loop_
_entity_poly.entity_id
_entity_poly.type
_entity_poly.pdbx_seq_one_letter_code
_entity_poly.pdbx_strand_id
1 'polypeptide(L)' 'MTLDLTRREVEALSLMARGLTAEEAGAKLGISKNTVFYRLHRARARNGGLTTFALMYQLGLMMGERRLP' A
#
# COMPACT_ATOMS: atom_id res chain seq x y z
N MET A 1 -9.88 1.24 -14.29
CA MET A 1 -10.23 0.59 -13.02
C MET A 1 -9.80 1.52 -11.90
N THR A 2 -10.67 1.83 -10.95
CA THR A 2 -10.38 2.74 -9.84
C THR A 2 -10.15 1.92 -8.58
N LEU A 3 -9.10 2.22 -7.82
CA LEU A 3 -8.81 1.56 -6.55
C LEU A 3 -9.70 2.14 -5.44
N ASP A 4 -10.36 1.29 -4.66
CA ASP A 4 -11.06 1.67 -3.43
C ASP A 4 -10.08 1.62 -2.24
N LEU A 5 -9.44 2.74 -1.94
CA LEU A 5 -8.46 2.87 -0.88
C LEU A 5 -8.73 4.11 -0.03
N THR A 6 -8.62 3.94 1.29
CA THR A 6 -8.59 5.07 2.21
C THR A 6 -7.22 5.76 2.17
N ARG A 7 -7.14 7.02 2.60
CA ARG A 7 -5.87 7.76 2.73
C ARG A 7 -4.80 6.98 3.50
N ARG A 8 -5.18 6.34 4.61
CA ARG A 8 -4.26 5.55 5.47
C ARG A 8 -3.74 4.30 4.78
N GLU A 9 -4.53 3.69 3.91
CA GLU A 9 -4.14 2.53 3.10
C GLU A 9 -3.23 2.95 1.94
N VAL A 10 -3.53 4.10 1.29
CA VAL A 10 -2.66 4.72 0.29
C VAL A 10 -1.28 5.03 0.87
N GLU A 11 -1.21 5.64 2.06
CA GLU A 11 0.06 5.95 2.74
C GLU A 11 0.92 4.69 2.95
N ALA A 12 0.33 3.61 3.46
CA ALA A 12 1.03 2.36 3.69
C ALA A 12 1.49 1.70 2.37
N LEU A 13 0.60 1.59 1.38
CA LEU A 13 0.91 1.01 0.08
C LEU A 13 1.96 1.82 -0.69
N SER A 14 1.93 3.15 -0.58
CA SER A 14 2.91 4.03 -1.25
C SER A 14 4.32 3.86 -0.68
N LEU A 15 4.44 3.72 0.64
CA LEU A 15 5.74 3.45 1.26
C LEU A 15 6.29 2.10 0.82
N MET A 16 5.44 1.08 0.78
CA MET A 16 5.85 -0.25 0.30
C MET A 16 6.18 -0.25 -1.19
N ALA A 17 5.46 0.51 -2.03
CA ALA A 17 5.76 0.68 -3.45
C ALA A 17 7.15 1.29 -3.69
N ARG A 18 7.63 2.09 -2.74
CA ARG A 18 9.00 2.64 -2.73
C ARG A 18 10.05 1.69 -2.16
N GLY A 19 9.69 0.42 -1.90
CA GLY A 19 10.60 -0.63 -1.45
C GLY A 19 10.73 -0.77 0.07
N LEU A 20 9.96 -0.02 0.86
CA LEU A 20 9.99 -0.19 2.32
C LEU A 20 9.27 -1.47 2.73
N THR A 21 9.83 -2.15 3.72
CA THR A 21 9.16 -3.24 4.43
C THR A 21 7.99 -2.70 5.28
N ALA A 22 7.10 -3.59 5.72
CA ALA A 22 6.00 -3.21 6.62
C ALA A 22 6.51 -2.67 7.98
N GLU A 23 7.71 -3.07 8.40
CA GLU A 23 8.34 -2.60 9.63
C GLU A 23 8.83 -1.15 9.48
N GLU A 24 9.57 -0.87 8.41
CA GLU A 24 10.04 0.49 8.08
C GLU A 24 8.87 1.44 7.78
N ALA A 25 7.86 0.96 7.06
CA ALA A 25 6.64 1.72 6.82
C ALA A 25 5.89 2.03 8.12
N GLY A 26 5.84 1.08 9.06
CA GLY A 26 5.25 1.28 10.39
C GLY A 26 6.00 2.34 11.17
N ALA A 27 7.33 2.24 11.25
CA ALA A 27 8.20 3.22 11.90
C ALA A 27 7.99 4.62 11.31
N LYS A 28 7.95 4.75 9.98
CA LYS A 28 7.75 6.02 9.28
C LYS A 28 6.36 6.63 9.49
N LEU A 29 5.34 5.81 9.71
CA LEU A 29 3.97 6.24 9.96
C LEU A 29 3.63 6.38 11.46
N GLY A 30 4.58 6.10 12.36
CA GLY A 30 4.34 6.12 13.81
C GLY A 30 3.36 5.05 14.29
N ILE A 31 3.31 3.89 13.63
CA ILE A 31 2.40 2.77 13.95
C ILE A 31 3.14 1.43 13.98
N SER A 32 2.53 0.41 14.60
CA SER A 32 3.11 -0.93 14.62
C SER A 32 3.08 -1.59 13.23
N LYS A 33 4.03 -2.51 12.98
CA LYS A 33 4.02 -3.41 11.81
C LYS A 33 2.67 -4.14 11.64
N ASN A 34 2.06 -4.57 12.73
CA ASN A 34 0.76 -5.25 12.70
C ASN A 34 -0.36 -4.33 12.20
N THR A 35 -0.32 -3.04 12.57
CA THR A 35 -1.25 -2.04 12.05
C THR A 35 -1.07 -1.82 10.55
N VAL A 36 0.17 -1.88 10.05
CA VAL A 36 0.43 -1.86 8.60
C VAL A 36 -0.21 -3.08 7.93
N PHE A 37 0.05 -4.30 8.41
CA PHE A 37 -0.58 -5.50 7.86
C PHE A 37 -2.11 -5.47 7.89
N TYR A 38 -2.70 -4.94 8.96
CA TYR A 38 -4.13 -4.74 9.06
C TYR A 38 -4.65 -3.81 7.94
N ARG A 39 -3.97 -2.67 7.71
CA ARG A 39 -4.32 -1.75 6.60
C ARG A 39 -4.22 -2.45 5.25
N LEU A 40 -3.16 -3.23 5.01
CA LEU A 40 -3.01 -3.99 3.77
C LEU A 40 -4.13 -5.01 3.59
N HIS A 41 -4.51 -5.74 4.65
CA HIS A 41 -5.62 -6.68 4.60
C HIS A 41 -6.95 -5.99 4.25
N ARG A 42 -7.24 -4.84 4.86
CA ARG A 42 -8.44 -4.03 4.55
C ARG A 42 -8.43 -3.51 3.12
N ALA A 43 -7.29 -3.01 2.65
CA ALA A 43 -7.12 -2.57 1.26
C ALA A 43 -7.42 -3.69 0.26
N ARG A 44 -6.89 -4.90 0.50
CA ARG A 44 -7.17 -6.07 -0.35
C ARG A 44 -8.66 -6.43 -0.34
N ALA A 45 -9.28 -6.45 0.85
CA ALA A 45 -10.70 -6.78 0.97
C ALA A 45 -11.61 -5.81 0.20
N ARG A 46 -11.30 -4.50 0.20
CA ARG A 46 -12.05 -3.49 -0.58
C ARG A 46 -11.90 -3.67 -2.09
N ASN A 47 -10.75 -4.16 -2.53
CA ASN A 47 -10.41 -4.29 -3.94
C ASN A 47 -10.55 -5.74 -4.43
N GLY A 48 -11.55 -6.48 -3.95
CA GLY A 48 -11.85 -7.83 -4.45
C GLY A 48 -10.78 -8.88 -4.18
N GLY A 49 -9.97 -8.71 -3.14
CA GLY A 49 -8.93 -9.67 -2.76
C GLY A 49 -7.64 -9.58 -3.59
N LEU A 50 -7.44 -8.48 -4.33
CA LEU A 50 -6.18 -8.24 -5.04
C LEU A 50 -4.96 -8.43 -4.12
N THR A 51 -3.83 -8.81 -4.71
CA THR A 51 -2.58 -8.91 -3.94
C THR A 51 -2.06 -7.53 -3.56
N THR A 52 -1.29 -7.44 -2.47
CA THR A 52 -0.64 -6.17 -2.09
C THR A 52 0.23 -5.63 -3.22
N PHE A 53 0.92 -6.51 -3.95
CA PHE A 53 1.71 -6.14 -5.13
C PHE A 53 0.85 -5.53 -6.24
N ALA A 54 -0.30 -6.13 -6.57
CA ALA A 54 -1.21 -5.58 -7.57
C ALA A 54 -1.71 -4.19 -7.17
N LEU A 55 -2.04 -3.99 -5.89
CA LEU A 55 -2.45 -2.68 -5.37
C LEU A 55 -1.30 -1.64 -5.46
N MET A 56 -0.08 -2.02 -5.08
CA MET A 56 1.10 -1.15 -5.18
C MET A 56 1.39 -0.76 -6.64
N TYR A 57 1.32 -1.73 -7.56
CA TYR A 57 1.56 -1.52 -8.98
C TYR A 57 0.52 -0.57 -9.59
N GLN A 58 -0.77 -0.84 -9.34
CA GLN A 58 -1.85 0.01 -9.85
C GLN A 58 -1.80 1.41 -9.24
N LEU A 59 -1.46 1.54 -7.96
CA LEU A 59 -1.26 2.84 -7.31
C LEU A 59 -0.11 3.61 -7.95
N GLY A 60 1.02 2.94 -8.25
CA GLY A 60 2.14 3.54 -8.96
C GLY A 60 1.78 4.06 -10.35
N LEU A 61 0.98 3.29 -11.11
CA LEU A 61 0.46 3.72 -12.41
C LEU A 61 -0.44 4.96 -12.30
N MET A 62 -1.29 5.05 -11.28
CA MET A 62 -2.17 6.19 -11.06
C MET A 62 -1.41 7.45 -10.62
N MET A 63 -0.36 7.28 -9.82
CA MET A 63 0.44 8.38 -9.27
C MET A 63 1.49 8.91 -10.25
N GLY A 64 1.65 8.30 -11.43
CA GLY A 64 2.66 8.71 -12.41
C GLY A 64 4.10 8.43 -11.95
N GLU A 65 4.30 7.70 -10.85
CA GLU A 65 5.62 7.26 -10.40
C GLU A 65 6.05 6.05 -11.27
N ARG A 66 6.45 6.36 -12.50
CA ARG A 66 7.12 5.41 -13.41
C ARG A 66 8.50 5.10 -12.86
N ARG A 67 8.56 4.23 -11.86
CA ARG A 67 9.81 3.58 -11.43
C ARG A 67 9.52 2.28 -10.68
N LEU A 68 9.46 1.19 -11.43
CA LEU A 68 10.00 -0.08 -10.95
C LEU A 68 11.19 -0.41 -11.87
N PRO A 69 12.29 -0.95 -11.32
CA PRO A 69 13.51 -1.22 -12.07
C PRO A 69 13.28 -2.12 -13.29
#